data_AF-A0AAW1HFB6-F1
#
_entry.id   AF-A0AAW1HFB6-F1
#
_cell.length_a   1.000
_cell.length_b   1.000
_cell.length_c   1.000
_cell.angle_alpha   90.00
_cell.angle_beta   90.00
_cell.angle_gamma   90.00
#
_symmetry.space_group_name_H-M   'P 1'
#
loop_
_entity.id
_entity.type
_entity.pdbx_description
1 polymer ?
#
loop_
_entity_poly.entity_id
_entity_poly.type
_entity_poly.pdbx_seq_one_letter_code
_entity_poly.pdbx_strand_id
1 'polypeptide(L)'
;MNQDNENEANEMVGNNNGNNDEYSSVAEGEVENRFKYQITQRGKRILNQREESHKIMKIQATKMLCESNNRYAPLEIGTRLLIRVPDVDRGRLIPRNVLAIVSQINNDGLYKLSTDNGPLDRLFSRNELLQADLQFMSQ
;
A
#
# COMPACT_ATOMS: atom_id res chain seq x y z
N MET A 1 32.77 19.34 64.53
CA MET A 1 32.44 19.83 65.88
C MET A 1 31.93 21.26 65.73
N ASN A 2 30.74 21.51 66.30
CA ASN A 2 30.01 22.77 66.49
C ASN A 2 29.27 23.29 65.23
N GLN A 3 27.93 23.17 65.09
CA GLN A 3 26.75 23.65 65.86
C GLN A 3 26.24 25.04 65.42
N ASP A 4 25.07 25.00 64.75
CA ASP A 4 23.79 25.65 65.08
C ASP A 4 23.53 27.17 64.92
N ASN A 5 22.29 27.43 64.46
CA ASN A 5 21.35 28.54 64.73
C ASN A 5 21.26 29.73 63.74
N GLU A 6 20.18 29.85 62.93
CA GLU A 6 18.77 30.25 63.20
C GLU A 6 18.58 31.77 63.06
N ASN A 7 17.80 32.21 62.06
CA ASN A 7 16.47 32.87 62.15
C ASN A 7 16.51 34.27 62.80
N GLU A 8 15.74 35.30 62.46
CA GLU A 8 14.68 35.68 61.53
C GLU A 8 14.40 37.18 61.86
N ALA A 9 13.61 37.87 61.01
CA ALA A 9 12.72 39.02 61.31
C ALA A 9 12.90 40.16 60.28
N ASN A 10 11.99 40.31 59.32
CA ASN A 10 10.76 41.16 59.38
C ASN A 10 11.01 42.48 58.61
N GLU A 11 10.12 43.08 57.81
CA GLU A 11 8.65 43.20 57.90
C GLU A 11 8.05 43.80 56.59
N MET A 12 6.79 43.43 56.30
CA MET A 12 5.65 44.21 55.75
C MET A 12 5.70 44.76 54.29
N VAL A 13 4.99 44.16 53.33
CA VAL A 13 3.53 44.24 53.01
C VAL A 13 3.14 45.48 52.20
N GLY A 14 2.57 45.23 51.01
CA GLY A 14 1.93 46.22 50.15
C GLY A 14 1.37 45.61 48.87
N ASN A 15 0.29 44.84 48.99
CA ASN A 15 -0.50 44.28 47.89
C ASN A 15 -1.05 45.37 46.95
N ASN A 16 -1.01 45.13 45.64
CA ASN A 16 -2.01 45.65 44.72
C ASN A 16 -2.50 44.52 43.81
N ASN A 17 -3.64 43.96 44.20
CA ASN A 17 -4.50 43.18 43.33
C ASN A 17 -4.98 44.07 42.19
N GLY A 18 -4.58 43.73 40.97
CA GLY A 18 -5.23 44.15 39.74
C GLY A 18 -5.58 42.90 38.94
N ASN A 19 -6.72 42.29 39.28
CA ASN A 19 -7.38 41.32 38.41
C ASN A 19 -7.65 42.00 37.07
N ASN A 20 -7.02 41.52 36.01
CA ASN A 20 -7.55 41.64 34.65
C ASN A 20 -7.49 40.23 34.07
N ASP A 21 -8.48 39.42 34.44
CA ASP A 21 -8.86 38.21 33.73
C ASP A 21 -9.43 38.61 32.37
N GLU A 22 -8.57 39.04 31.44
CA GLU A 22 -8.88 39.05 30.02
C GLU A 22 -7.98 38.01 29.37
N TYR A 23 -8.45 36.77 29.41
CA TYR A 23 -7.85 35.69 28.65
C TYR A 23 -7.95 36.05 27.18
N SER A 24 -6.79 36.39 26.58
CA SER A 24 -6.67 36.81 25.19
C SER A 24 -7.13 35.69 24.26
N SER A 25 -8.41 35.72 23.87
CA SER A 25 -9.01 34.84 22.87
C SER A 25 -8.40 35.00 21.48
N VAL A 26 -7.55 36.01 21.30
CA VAL A 26 -6.86 36.32 20.05
C VAL A 26 -5.65 35.39 19.83
N ALA A 27 -4.96 35.01 20.90
CA ALA A 27 -3.76 34.16 20.81
C ALA A 27 -4.08 32.69 20.50
N GLU A 28 -5.19 32.17 20.99
CA GLU A 28 -5.59 30.76 20.76
C GLU A 28 -6.06 30.52 19.32
N GLY A 29 -6.82 31.45 18.75
CA GLY A 29 -7.33 31.34 17.37
C GLY A 29 -6.21 31.36 16.32
N GLU A 30 -5.13 32.10 16.56
CA GLU A 30 -3.96 32.14 15.67
C GLU A 30 -3.17 30.83 15.70
N VAL A 31 -3.00 30.22 16.88
CA VAL A 31 -2.32 28.93 17.05
C VAL A 31 -3.13 27.80 16.39
N GLU A 32 -4.46 27.78 16.59
CA GLU A 32 -5.34 26.79 15.97
C GLU A 32 -5.35 26.91 14.44
N ASN A 33 -5.40 28.14 13.91
CA ASN A 33 -5.32 28.39 12.46
C ASN A 33 -3.98 27.93 11.88
N ARG A 34 -2.86 28.15 12.59
CA ARG A 34 -1.53 27.67 12.18
C ARG A 34 -1.46 26.15 12.17
N PHE A 35 -2.11 25.48 13.13
CA PHE A 35 -2.18 24.02 13.21
C PHE A 35 -3.03 23.43 12.07
N LYS A 36 -4.22 24.01 11.82
CA LYS A 36 -5.09 23.65 10.68
C LYS A 36 -4.40 23.82 9.34
N TYR A 37 -3.64 24.91 9.17
CA TYR A 37 -2.84 25.14 7.97
C TYR A 37 -1.79 24.04 7.78
N GLN A 38 -1.02 23.71 8.82
CA GLN A 38 0.00 22.65 8.76
C GLN A 38 -0.59 21.28 8.41
N ILE A 39 -1.73 20.90 9.00
CA ILE A 39 -2.44 19.66 8.66
C ILE A 39 -2.84 19.65 7.19
N THR A 40 -3.41 20.75 6.71
CA THR A 40 -3.85 20.88 5.32
C THR A 40 -2.68 20.75 4.34
N GLN A 41 -1.53 21.38 4.65
CA GLN A 41 -0.33 21.25 3.82
C GLN A 41 0.25 19.84 3.83
N ARG A 42 0.25 19.17 4.98
CA ARG A 42 0.64 17.75 5.08
C ARG A 42 -0.30 16.87 4.23
N GLY A 43 -1.60 17.10 4.28
CA GLY A 43 -2.59 16.40 3.45
C GLY A 43 -2.30 16.56 1.96
N LYS A 44 -2.04 17.79 1.51
CA LYS A 44 -1.66 18.09 0.12
C LYS A 44 -0.39 17.35 -0.30
N ARG A 45 0.64 17.34 0.54
CA ARG A 45 1.89 16.59 0.28
C ARG A 45 1.66 15.08 0.15
N ILE A 46 0.81 14.51 1.02
CA ILE A 46 0.46 13.08 0.97
C ILE A 46 -0.25 12.74 -0.33
N LEU A 47 -1.23 13.56 -0.74
CA LEU A 47 -1.95 13.36 -1.99
C LEU A 47 -1.01 13.42 -3.20
N ASN A 48 -0.16 14.44 -3.26
CA ASN A 48 0.83 14.57 -4.32
C ASN A 48 1.77 13.37 -4.37
N GLN A 49 2.30 12.93 -3.22
CA GLN A 49 3.18 11.76 -3.17
C GLN A 49 2.48 10.48 -3.62
N ARG A 50 1.21 10.29 -3.25
CA ARG A 50 0.41 9.13 -3.69
C ARG A 50 0.22 9.12 -5.20
N GLU A 51 -0.07 10.28 -5.79
CA GLU A 51 -0.24 10.41 -7.23
C GLU A 51 1.06 10.06 -7.97
N GLU A 52 2.19 10.62 -7.53
CA GLU A 52 3.50 10.34 -8.11
C GLU A 52 3.91 8.88 -7.94
N SER A 53 3.71 8.31 -6.75
CA SER A 53 3.97 6.88 -6.51
C SER A 53 3.13 5.98 -7.41
N HIS A 54 1.86 6.32 -7.66
CA HIS A 54 1.00 5.57 -8.56
C HIS A 54 1.47 5.66 -10.04
N LYS A 55 1.92 6.84 -10.49
CA LYS A 55 2.51 7.00 -11.82
C LYS A 55 3.75 6.12 -11.98
N ILE A 56 4.67 6.15 -11.02
CA ILE A 56 5.89 5.35 -11.05
C ILE A 56 5.57 3.85 -10.99
N MET A 57 4.58 3.44 -10.21
CA MET A 57 4.13 2.05 -10.13
C MET A 57 3.66 1.53 -11.49
N LYS A 58 2.90 2.33 -12.24
CA LYS A 58 2.48 1.98 -13.60
C LYS A 58 3.66 1.80 -14.54
N ILE A 59 4.62 2.74 -14.51
CA ILE A 59 5.84 2.65 -15.32
C ILE A 59 6.64 1.40 -14.97
N GLN A 60 6.71 1.06 -13.68
CA GLN A 60 7.43 -0.14 -13.26
C GLN A 60 6.72 -1.41 -13.70
N ALA A 61 5.39 -1.46 -13.60
CA ALA A 61 4.59 -2.59 -14.07
C ALA A 61 4.77 -2.84 -15.58
N THR A 62 4.81 -1.78 -16.40
CA THR A 62 5.07 -1.93 -17.84
C THR A 62 6.49 -2.43 -18.12
N LYS A 63 7.49 -1.96 -17.38
CA LYS A 63 8.87 -2.48 -17.48
C LYS A 63 8.94 -3.96 -17.13
N MET A 64 8.30 -4.38 -16.04
CA MET A 64 8.25 -5.78 -15.62
C MET A 64 7.57 -6.66 -16.67
N LEU A 65 6.49 -6.18 -17.30
CA LEU A 65 5.81 -6.90 -18.37
C LEU A 65 6.68 -7.04 -19.62
N CYS A 66 7.36 -5.97 -20.02
CA CYS A 66 8.31 -5.99 -21.13
C CYS A 66 9.44 -7.01 -20.88
N GLU A 67 10.01 -7.00 -19.68
CA GLU A 67 11.05 -7.95 -19.27
C GLU A 67 10.55 -9.40 -19.32
N SER A 68 9.34 -9.66 -18.80
CA SER A 68 8.70 -10.97 -18.91
C SER A 68 8.54 -11.41 -20.37
N ASN A 69 8.06 -10.52 -21.23
CA ASN A 69 7.85 -10.83 -22.64
C ASN A 69 9.15 -11.10 -23.39
N ASN A 70 10.25 -10.47 -22.98
CA ASN A 70 11.58 -10.71 -23.54
C ASN A 70 12.21 -12.02 -23.05
N ARG A 71 11.98 -12.38 -21.78
CA ARG A 71 12.59 -13.57 -21.15
C ARG A 71 11.88 -14.88 -21.50
N TYR A 72 10.56 -14.84 -21.67
CA TYR A 72 9.74 -16.05 -21.87
C TYR A 72 9.15 -16.07 -23.27
N ALA A 73 9.20 -17.25 -23.91
CA ALA A 73 8.69 -17.47 -25.25
C ALA A 73 7.18 -17.15 -25.33
N PRO A 74 6.71 -16.62 -26.47
CA PRO A 74 5.28 -16.39 -26.68
C PRO A 74 4.52 -17.71 -26.69
N LEU A 75 3.33 -17.69 -26.09
CA LEU A 75 2.38 -18.81 -26.09
C LEU A 75 1.27 -18.53 -27.10
N GLU A 76 0.75 -19.60 -27.71
CA GLU A 76 -0.34 -19.54 -28.68
C GLU A 76 -1.70 -19.79 -28.01
N ILE A 77 -2.77 -19.38 -28.68
CA ILE A 77 -4.13 -19.71 -28.24
C ILE A 77 -4.32 -21.22 -28.35
N GLY A 78 -4.90 -21.83 -27.31
CA GLY A 78 -5.05 -23.28 -27.22
C GLY A 78 -3.89 -24.00 -26.51
N THR A 79 -2.78 -23.31 -26.21
CA THR A 79 -1.69 -23.91 -25.43
C THR A 79 -2.16 -24.27 -24.02
N ARG A 80 -1.79 -25.48 -23.57
CA ARG A 80 -2.09 -25.99 -22.23
C ARG A 80 -1.02 -25.56 -21.25
N LEU A 81 -1.46 -25.11 -20.09
CA LEU A 81 -0.61 -24.48 -19.07
C LEU A 81 -0.97 -25.00 -17.68
N LEU A 82 0.01 -25.01 -16.80
CA LEU A 82 -0.18 -25.19 -15.37
C LEU A 82 -0.03 -23.85 -14.66
N ILE A 83 -1.06 -23.49 -13.88
CA ILE A 83 -1.07 -22.31 -13.03
C ILE A 83 -0.77 -22.76 -11.60
N ARG A 84 0.28 -22.19 -11.00
CA ARG A 84 0.63 -22.48 -9.60
C ARG A 84 -0.30 -21.75 -8.64
N VAL A 85 -0.90 -22.49 -7.71
CA VAL A 85 -1.69 -21.95 -6.60
C VAL A 85 -0.76 -21.71 -5.40
N PRO A 86 -0.73 -20.49 -4.84
CA PRO A 86 0.04 -20.21 -3.62
C PRO A 86 -0.41 -21.06 -2.44
N ASP A 87 0.52 -21.36 -1.53
CA ASP A 87 0.21 -22.20 -0.36
C ASP A 87 -0.82 -21.57 0.59
N VAL A 88 -0.91 -20.24 0.63
CA VAL A 88 -1.91 -19.50 1.44
C VAL A 88 -3.33 -19.64 0.92
N ASP A 89 -3.49 -19.81 -0.39
CA ASP A 89 -4.80 -19.93 -1.06
C ASP A 89 -5.22 -21.40 -1.21
N ARG A 90 -4.29 -22.33 -0.93
CA ARG A 90 -4.45 -23.75 -1.19
C ARG A 90 -5.02 -24.47 0.03
N GLY A 91 -6.17 -25.13 -0.17
CA GLY A 91 -6.68 -26.11 0.79
C GLY A 91 -5.75 -27.33 0.95
N ARG A 92 -5.76 -27.96 2.12
CA ARG A 92 -4.80 -29.04 2.49
C ARG A 92 -4.73 -30.21 1.50
N LEU A 93 -5.81 -30.52 0.79
CA LEU A 93 -5.91 -31.63 -0.16
C LEU A 93 -5.99 -31.18 -1.63
N ILE A 94 -5.81 -29.88 -1.91
CA ILE A 94 -5.90 -29.33 -3.26
C ILE A 94 -4.52 -29.44 -3.94
N PRO A 95 -4.45 -29.86 -5.22
CA PRO A 95 -3.21 -29.89 -5.97
C PRO A 95 -2.55 -28.51 -6.05
N ARG A 96 -1.22 -28.49 -6.16
CA ARG A 96 -0.45 -27.22 -6.24
C ARG A 96 -0.65 -26.47 -7.55
N ASN A 97 -1.08 -27.17 -8.60
CA ASN A 97 -1.22 -26.60 -9.93
C ASN A 97 -2.61 -26.90 -10.48
N VAL A 98 -3.16 -25.94 -11.23
CA VAL A 98 -4.42 -26.05 -11.96
C VAL A 98 -4.11 -26.05 -13.45
N LEU A 99 -4.72 -26.98 -14.19
CA LEU A 99 -4.60 -27.05 -15.65
C LEU A 99 -5.51 -26.02 -16.29
N ALA A 100 -4.98 -25.25 -17.24
CA ALA A 100 -5.72 -24.24 -17.97
C ALA A 100 -5.27 -24.19 -19.44
N ILE A 101 -6.07 -23.54 -20.28
CA ILE A 101 -5.77 -23.28 -21.68
C ILE A 101 -5.74 -21.78 -21.93
N VAL A 102 -4.83 -21.33 -22.80
CA VAL A 102 -4.86 -19.95 -23.32
C VAL A 102 -6.10 -19.76 -24.18
N SER A 103 -7.03 -18.94 -23.72
CA SER A 103 -8.26 -18.63 -24.45
C SER A 103 -8.13 -17.40 -25.33
N GLN A 104 -7.49 -16.33 -24.82
CA GLN A 104 -7.32 -15.06 -25.55
C GLN A 104 -6.02 -14.39 -25.15
N ILE A 105 -5.53 -13.50 -26.02
CA ILE A 105 -4.36 -12.66 -25.77
C ILE A 105 -4.79 -11.21 -25.97
N ASN A 106 -4.58 -10.37 -24.96
CA ASN A 106 -4.91 -8.95 -25.01
C ASN A 106 -3.86 -8.14 -25.77
N ASN A 107 -4.22 -6.93 -26.17
CA ASN A 107 -3.33 -5.99 -26.88
C ASN A 107 -2.03 -5.69 -26.10
N ASP A 108 -2.09 -5.73 -24.77
CA ASP A 108 -0.92 -5.52 -23.89
C ASP A 108 -0.01 -6.77 -23.76
N GLY A 109 -0.33 -7.87 -24.45
CA GLY A 109 0.43 -9.13 -24.41
C GLY A 109 0.16 -9.97 -23.16
N LEU A 110 -0.93 -9.70 -22.45
CA LEU A 110 -1.40 -10.51 -21.33
C LEU A 110 -2.36 -11.61 -21.80
N TYR A 111 -2.35 -12.73 -21.07
CA TYR A 111 -3.07 -13.95 -21.44
C TYR A 111 -4.32 -14.12 -20.59
N LYS A 112 -5.46 -14.37 -21.25
CA LYS A 112 -6.69 -14.83 -20.60
C LYS A 112 -6.77 -16.34 -20.68
N LEU A 113 -6.96 -16.96 -19.53
CA LEU A 113 -6.93 -18.41 -19.38
C LEU A 113 -8.33 -18.95 -19.11
N SER A 114 -8.58 -20.16 -19.56
CA SER A 114 -9.81 -20.90 -19.27
C SER A 114 -9.48 -22.27 -18.69
N THR A 115 -10.21 -22.60 -17.64
CA THR A 115 -10.23 -23.94 -17.03
C THR A 115 -11.45 -24.71 -17.55
N ASP A 116 -11.54 -25.98 -17.19
CA ASP A 116 -12.74 -26.81 -17.38
C ASP A 116 -14.02 -26.16 -16.78
N ASN A 117 -13.86 -25.43 -15.67
CA ASN A 117 -14.94 -24.74 -14.97
C ASN A 117 -15.27 -23.35 -15.54
N GLY A 118 -14.55 -22.90 -16.58
CA GLY A 118 -14.77 -21.61 -17.22
C GLY A 118 -13.55 -20.68 -17.23
N PRO A 119 -13.71 -19.46 -17.77
CA PRO A 119 -12.64 -18.48 -17.88
C PRO A 119 -12.22 -17.92 -16.53
N LEU A 120 -10.93 -17.69 -16.34
CA LEU A 120 -10.40 -16.95 -15.20
C LEU A 120 -10.59 -15.44 -15.42
N ASP A 121 -10.98 -14.73 -14.37
CA ASP A 121 -11.19 -13.28 -14.41
C ASP A 121 -9.87 -12.51 -14.56
N ARG A 122 -8.81 -13.05 -13.97
CA ARG A 122 -7.48 -12.44 -13.98
C ARG A 122 -6.75 -12.71 -15.31
N LEU A 123 -5.98 -11.71 -15.74
CA LEU A 123 -5.03 -11.82 -16.83
C LEU A 123 -3.64 -12.17 -16.31
N PHE A 124 -2.90 -12.97 -17.07
CA PHE A 124 -1.60 -13.51 -16.68
C PHE A 124 -0.48 -13.03 -17.59
N SER A 125 0.71 -12.83 -17.03
CA SER A 125 1.95 -12.59 -17.79
C SER A 125 2.73 -13.90 -17.98
N ARG A 126 3.61 -13.94 -18.98
CA ARG A 126 4.31 -15.18 -19.38
C ARG A 126 5.14 -15.82 -18.27
N ASN A 127 5.72 -15.02 -17.38
CA ASN A 127 6.50 -15.50 -16.24
C ASN A 127 5.69 -16.30 -15.20
N GLU A 128 4.36 -16.15 -15.18
CA GLU A 128 3.47 -16.88 -14.26
C GLU A 128 3.01 -18.23 -14.82
N LEU A 129 3.34 -18.51 -16.08
CA LEU A 129 2.79 -19.62 -16.84
C LEU A 129 3.85 -20.68 -17.08
N LEU A 130 3.46 -21.93 -16.88
CA LEU A 130 4.29 -23.09 -17.20
C LEU A 130 3.57 -23.92 -18.26
N GLN A 131 4.21 -24.10 -19.42
CA GLN A 131 3.67 -24.98 -20.45
C GLN A 131 3.61 -26.43 -19.95
N ALA A 132 2.52 -27.10 -20.28
CA ALA A 132 2.27 -28.46 -19.84
C ALA A 132 1.82 -29.34 -21.01
N ASP A 133 2.33 -30.57 -21.02
CA ASP A 133 1.95 -31.60 -22.01
C ASP A 133 0.77 -32.46 -21.55
N LEU A 134 0.18 -32.11 -20.40
CA LEU A 134 -0.94 -32.83 -19.77
C LEU A 134 -2.26 -32.51 -20.49
N GLN A 135 -3.12 -33.52 -20.63
CA GLN A 135 -4.48 -33.36 -21.15
C GLN A 135 -5.51 -33.32 -20.01
N PHE A 136 -6.62 -32.63 -20.22
CA PHE A 136 -7.77 -32.77 -19.33
C PHE A 136 -8.25 -34.22 -19.40
N MET A 137 -8.53 -34.81 -18.24
CA MET A 137 -9.18 -36.11 -18.17
C MET A 137 -10.57 -35.97 -18.80
N SER A 138 -10.85 -36.71 -19.88
CA SER A 138 -12.21 -36.84 -20.40
C SER A 138 -13.07 -37.53 -19.34
N GLN A 139 -14.16 -36.89 -18.92
CA GLN A 139 -15.18 -37.53 -18.08
C GLN A 139 -16.11 -38.39 -18.93
#